data_AF-A0A515A1Y7-F1
#
_entry.id   AF-A0A515A1Y7-F1
#
_cell.length_a   1.000
_cell.length_b   1.000
_cell.length_c   1.000
_cell.angle_alpha   90.00
_cell.angle_beta   90.00
_cell.angle_gamma   90.00
#
_symmetry.space_group_name_H-M   'P 1'
#
loop_
_entity.id
_entity.type
_entity.pdbx_description
1 polymer ?
#
loop_
_entity_poly.entity_id
_entity_poly.type
_entity_poly.pdbx_seq_one_letter_code
_entity_poly.pdbx_strand_id
1 'polypeptide(L)' 'MKPVISPGDRVSVEIRVQGYYRGTQKGTVLRWTESGRISVKLDGKGEVKNVSPDQVKKVADG' A
#
# COMPACT_ATOMS: atom_id res chain seq x y z
N MET A 1 12.67 2.05 13.57
CA MET A 1 11.24 2.19 13.95
C MET A 1 10.38 1.74 12.78
N LYS A 2 9.47 0.78 12.98
CA LYS A 2 8.55 0.35 11.92
C LYS A 2 7.46 1.42 11.80
N PRO A 3 7.19 1.99 10.61
CA PRO A 3 5.98 2.78 10.44
C PRO A 3 4.79 1.85 10.66
N VAL A 4 4.04 2.08 11.73
CA VAL A 4 2.76 1.43 11.95
C VAL A 4 1.83 1.99 10.88
N ILE A 5 1.65 1.23 9.81
CA ILE A 5 0.73 1.56 8.73
C ILE A 5 -0.68 1.27 9.23
N SER A 6 -1.50 2.30 9.33
CA SER A 6 -2.86 2.26 9.86
C SER A 6 -3.88 2.54 8.75
N PRO A 7 -5.12 2.04 8.88
CA PRO A 7 -6.23 2.49 8.04
C PRO A 7 -6.33 4.01 8.00
N GLY A 8 -6.50 4.60 6.81
CA GLY A 8 -6.53 6.05 6.59
C GLY A 8 -5.19 6.65 6.17
N ASP A 9 -4.06 5.99 6.49
CA ASP A 9 -2.73 6.52 6.16
C ASP A 9 -2.52 6.66 4.64
N ARG A 10 -1.79 7.70 4.26
CA ARG A 10 -1.29 7.86 2.90
C ARG A 10 -0.01 7.04 2.74
N VAL A 11 0.01 6.19 1.73
CA VAL A 11 1.14 5.30 1.47
C VAL A 11 1.57 5.34 0.00
N SER A 12 2.84 5.00 -0.23
CA SER A 12 3.41 4.71 -1.53
C SER A 12 3.65 3.21 -1.64
N VAL A 13 3.11 2.61 -2.69
CA VAL A 13 3.12 1.16 -2.92
C VAL A 13 4.00 0.85 -4.13
N GLU A 14 4.99 -0.01 -3.94
CA GLU A 14 5.78 -0.56 -5.05
C GLU A 14 4.96 -1.57 -5.85
N ILE A 15 4.74 -1.26 -7.13
CA ILE A 15 4.02 -2.13 -8.05
C ILE A 15 5.03 -3.06 -8.70
N ARG A 16 4.84 -4.36 -8.49
CA ARG A 16 5.55 -5.42 -9.21
C ARG A 16 4.57 -6.18 -10.09
N VAL A 17 4.98 -6.46 -11.33
CA VAL A 17 4.21 -7.25 -12.30
C VAL A 17 5.11 -8.39 -12.75
N GLN A 18 4.67 -9.64 -12.51
CA GLN A 18 5.47 -10.85 -12.79
C GLN A 18 6.87 -10.82 -12.13
N GLY A 19 6.97 -10.27 -10.92
CA GLY A 19 8.25 -10.15 -10.20
C GLY A 19 9.09 -8.92 -10.56
N TYR A 20 8.79 -8.24 -11.67
CA TYR A 20 9.53 -7.04 -12.10
C TYR A 20 8.93 -5.77 -11.51
N TYR A 21 9.79 -4.89 -11.00
CA TYR A 21 9.41 -3.56 -10.55
C TYR A 21 8.89 -2.71 -11.73
N ARG A 22 7.71 -2.12 -11.56
CA ARG A 22 7.05 -1.27 -12.57
C ARG A 22 6.91 0.19 -12.14
N GLY A 23 7.25 0.52 -10.90
CA GLY A 23 7.11 1.85 -10.34
C GLY A 23 6.50 1.86 -8.96
N THR A 24 6.23 3.06 -8.46
CA THR A 24 5.48 3.29 -7.23
C THR A 24 4.18 4.01 -7.53
N GLN A 25 3.13 3.67 -6.79
CA GLN A 25 1.84 4.36 -6.85
C GLN A 25 1.40 4.77 -5.45
N LYS A 26 0.86 5.98 -5.33
CA LYS A 26 0.30 6.47 -4.08
C LYS A 26 -1.12 5.96 -3.89
N GLY A 27 -1.50 5.79 -2.63
CA GLY A 27 -2.84 5.40 -2.25
C GLY A 27 -3.11 5.58 -0.78
N THR A 28 -4.30 5.18 -0.37
CA THR A 28 -4.77 5.22 1.01
C THR A 28 -4.99 3.81 1.53
N VAL A 29 -4.51 3.55 2.73
CA VAL A 29 -4.70 2.26 3.40
C VAL A 29 -6.16 2.14 3.81
N LEU A 30 -6.79 1.05 3.38
CA LEU A 30 -8.16 0.73 3.80
C LEU A 30 -8.16 -0.11 5.06
N ARG A 31 -7.38 -1.19 5.07
CA ARG A 31 -7.30 -2.13 6.19
C ARG A 31 -6.14 -3.12 6.04
N TRP A 32 -5.81 -3.77 7.14
CA TRP A 32 -5.06 -5.02 7.13
C TRP A 32 -5.98 -6.20 6.83
N THR A 33 -5.49 -7.15 6.05
CA THR A 33 -6.16 -8.43 5.81
C THR A 33 -5.74 -9.44 6.87
N GLU A 34 -6.55 -10.47 7.10
CA GLU A 34 -6.23 -11.57 8.03
C GLU A 34 -4.93 -12.30 7.66
N SER A 35 -4.56 -12.29 6.39
CA SER A 35 -3.30 -12.83 5.88
C SER A 35 -2.06 -11.95 6.12
N GLY A 36 -2.20 -10.83 6.84
CA GLY A 36 -1.10 -9.90 7.13
C GLY A 36 -0.69 -9.01 5.94
N ARG A 37 -1.56 -8.89 4.92
CA ARG A 37 -1.36 -7.95 3.81
C ARG A 37 -2.09 -6.64 4.07
N ILE A 38 -1.69 -5.60 3.34
CA ILE A 38 -2.30 -4.28 3.43
C ILE A 38 -3.17 -4.07 2.20
N SER A 39 -4.44 -3.78 2.42
CA SER A 39 -5.40 -3.42 1.38
C SER A 39 -5.33 -1.91 1.16
N VAL A 40 -4.88 -1.48 -0.02
CA VAL A 40 -4.64 -0.07 -0.36
C VAL A 40 -5.50 0.31 -1.56
N LYS A 41 -6.20 1.44 -1.46
CA LYS A 41 -6.88 2.07 -2.59
C LYS A 41 -5.92 3.00 -3.32
N LEU A 42 -5.59 2.70 -4.57
CA LEU A 42 -4.66 3.47 -5.38
C LEU A 42 -5.34 4.71 -5.96
N ASP A 43 -4.67 5.86 -5.89
CA ASP A 43 -5.23 7.16 -6.28
C ASP A 43 -5.58 7.23 -7.77
N GLY A 44 -4.78 6.59 -8.63
CA GLY A 44 -4.87 6.78 -10.08
C GLY A 44 -6.15 6.22 -10.72
N LYS A 45 -6.64 5.07 -10.24
CA LYS A 45 -7.84 4.39 -10.82
C LYS A 45 -8.90 4.05 -9.77
N GLY A 46 -8.66 4.35 -8.49
CA GLY A 46 -9.50 3.87 -7.39
C GLY A 46 -9.45 2.35 -7.19
N GLU A 47 -8.53 1.66 -7.86
CA GLU A 47 -8.33 0.21 -7.75
C GLU A 47 -7.86 -0.14 -6.34
N VAL A 48 -8.48 -1.15 -5.74
CA VAL A 48 -8.07 -1.69 -4.45
C VAL A 48 -7.14 -2.86 -4.67
N LYS A 49 -5.95 -2.80 -4.06
CA LYS A 49 -4.93 -3.82 -4.20
C LYS A 49 -4.44 -4.30 -2.85
N ASN A 50 -4.27 -5.61 -2.73
CA ASN A 50 -3.67 -6.23 -1.56
C ASN A 50 -2.18 -6.40 -1.81
N VAL A 51 -1.36 -5.76 -0.98
CA VAL A 51 0.09 -5.71 -1.13
C VAL A 51 0.79 -6.14 0.15
N SER A 52 2.01 -6.64 0.02
CA SER A 52 2.81 -6.98 1.19
C SER A 52 3.26 -5.71 1.91
N PRO A 53 3.32 -5.70 3.25
CA PRO A 53 3.76 -4.53 4.01
C PRO A 53 5.16 -4.05 3.61
N ASP A 54 6.04 -4.96 3.16
CA ASP A 54 7.39 -4.63 2.68
C ASP A 54 7.40 -3.77 1.41
N GLN A 55 6.32 -3.81 0.62
CA GLN A 55 6.14 -3.02 -0.59
C GLN A 55 5.50 -1.66 -0.31
N VAL A 56 5.16 -1.37 0.93
CA VAL A 56 4.42 -0.18 1.33
C VAL A 56 5.31 0.73 2.17
N LYS A 57 5.41 1.98 1.76
CA LYS A 57 6.08 3.04 2.53
C LYS A 57 5.05 4.08 2.94
N LYS A 58 4.99 4.38 4.24
CA LYS A 58 4.17 5.48 4.76
C LYS A 58 4.68 6.81 4.21
N VAL A 59 3.75 7.62 3.69
CA VAL A 59 4.03 8.94 3.11
C VAL A 59 3.52 10.04 4.04
N ALA A 60 2.32 9.86 4.60
CA ALA A 60 1.73 10.76 5.58
C ALA A 60 0.78 9.99 6.49
N ASP A 61 0.64 10.47 7.72
CA ASP A 61 -0.44 10.08 8.62
C ASP A 61 -1.78 10.59 8.05
N GLY A 62 -2.83 9.79 8.22
CA GLY A 62 -4.20 10.11 7.81
C GLY A 62 -5.10 10.50 8.98
#